data_AF-A0A645BWN3-F1
#
_entry.id   AF-A0A645BWN3-F1
#
_cell.length_a   1.000
_cell.length_b   1.000
_cell.length_c   1.000
_cell.angle_alpha   90.00
_cell.angle_beta   90.00
_cell.angle_gamma   90.00
#
_symmetry.space_group_name_H-M   'P 1'
#
loop_
_entity.id
_entity.type
_entity.pdbx_description
1 polymer ?
#
loop_
_entity_poly.entity_id
_entity_poly.type
_entity_poly.pdbx_seq_one_letter_code
_entity_poly.pdbx_strand_id
1 'polypeptide(L)'
;MIQFRHEFNDFLRNFGGNIGYSVRPDERRKGYATRMLKDCLGVCKAFGLECVLVTCIKGNEGSKRTILANGGVYEKTVFCERDNVTLERYWITL
;
A
#
# COMPACT_ATOMS: atom_id res chain seq x y z
N MET A 1 7.98 -8.65 4.90
CA MET A 1 8.56 -7.33 5.23
C MET A 1 7.48 -6.27 5.07
N ILE A 2 7.45 -5.25 5.93
CA ILE A 2 6.66 -4.04 5.75
C ILE A 2 7.55 -2.82 5.97
N GLN A 3 7.32 -1.76 5.19
CA GLN A 3 8.04 -0.49 5.26
C GLN A 3 7.03 0.63 5.36
N PHE A 4 7.23 1.53 6.33
CA PHE A 4 6.51 2.78 6.43
C PHE A 4 7.45 3.94 6.04
N ARG A 5 6.97 4.78 5.13
CA ARG A 5 7.63 5.99 4.63
C ARG A 5 6.87 7.20 5.17
N HIS A 6 7.53 7.96 6.03
CA HIS A 6 6.92 9.10 6.73
C HIS A 6 6.62 10.27 5.79
N GLU A 7 7.43 10.43 4.75
CA GLU A 7 7.34 11.53 3.79
C GLU A 7 7.41 11.04 2.35
N PHE A 8 6.88 11.85 1.44
CA PHE A 8 6.96 11.61 0.00
C PHE A 8 8.02 12.49 -0.64
N ASN A 9 8.83 11.88 -1.51
CA ASN A 9 9.37 12.59 -2.66
C ASN A 9 8.36 12.53 -3.84
N ASP A 10 8.68 13.19 -4.94
CA ASP A 10 7.79 13.26 -6.10
C ASP A 10 7.42 11.88 -6.66
N PHE A 11 8.35 10.93 -6.64
CA PHE A 11 8.10 9.57 -7.09
C PHE A 11 7.11 8.85 -6.15
N LEU A 12 7.34 8.91 -4.83
CA LEU A 12 6.47 8.25 -3.85
C LEU A 12 5.06 8.84 -3.85
N ARG A 13 4.94 10.17 -4.02
CA ARG A 13 3.65 10.85 -4.12
C ARG A 13 2.82 10.33 -5.30
N ASN A 14 3.47 9.98 -6.40
CA ASN A 14 2.81 9.55 -7.64
C ASN A 14 2.67 8.03 -7.78
N PHE A 15 3.61 7.24 -7.25
CA PHE A 15 3.69 5.81 -7.54
C PHE A 15 3.91 4.92 -6.31
N GLY A 16 4.68 5.36 -5.32
CA GLY A 16 5.13 4.47 -4.23
C GLY A 16 4.27 4.45 -2.96
N GLY A 17 3.61 5.56 -2.63
CA GLY A 17 2.83 5.68 -1.40
C GLY A 17 3.65 5.65 -0.10
N ASN A 18 2.95 5.60 1.03
CA ASN A 18 3.52 5.55 2.37
C ASN A 18 3.96 4.14 2.75
N ILE A 19 3.27 3.11 2.26
CA ILE A 19 3.46 1.75 2.74
C ILE A 19 3.80 0.81 1.60
N GLY A 20 4.92 0.11 1.74
CA GLY A 20 5.31 -1.01 0.89
C GLY A 20 5.38 -2.30 1.71
N TYR A 21 4.91 -3.41 1.16
CA TYR A 21 4.98 -4.70 1.86
C TYR A 21 5.15 -5.88 0.90
N SER A 22 5.68 -6.97 1.42
CA SER A 22 5.84 -8.23 0.72
C SER A 22 5.73 -9.41 1.69
N VAL A 23 5.20 -10.52 1.17
CA VAL A 23 5.10 -11.80 1.89
C VAL A 23 5.85 -12.85 1.09
N ARG A 24 6.65 -13.66 1.80
CA ARG A 24 7.37 -14.82 1.23
C ARG A 24 6.38 -15.68 0.44
N PRO A 25 6.71 -16.14 -0.79
CA PRO A 25 5.77 -16.87 -1.65
C PRO A 25 4.96 -17.98 -0.96
N ASP A 26 5.63 -18.85 -0.19
CA ASP A 26 4.97 -19.99 0.46
C ASP A 26 4.15 -19.60 1.71
N GLU A 27 4.27 -18.36 2.17
CA GLU A 27 3.55 -17.80 3.31
C GLU A 27 2.34 -16.94 2.89
N ARG A 28 2.08 -16.84 1.58
CA ARG A 28 0.94 -16.08 1.05
C ARG A 28 -0.38 -16.81 1.37
N ARG A 29 -1.49 -16.05 1.30
CA ARG A 29 -2.87 -16.53 1.57
C ARG A 29 -3.15 -17.01 3.01
N LYS A 30 -2.23 -16.75 3.95
CA LYS A 30 -2.41 -17.00 5.39
C LYS A 30 -2.82 -15.76 6.19
N GLY A 31 -3.18 -14.66 5.51
CA GLY A 31 -3.62 -13.40 6.15
C GLY A 31 -2.50 -12.48 6.64
N TYR A 32 -1.22 -12.84 6.47
CA TYR A 32 -0.10 -12.05 6.97
C TYR A 32 -0.05 -10.63 6.42
N ALA A 33 -0.24 -10.43 5.11
CA ALA A 33 -0.22 -9.09 4.51
C ALA A 33 -1.31 -8.18 5.11
N THR A 34 -2.53 -8.71 5.29
CA THR A 34 -3.65 -8.01 5.91
C THR A 34 -3.33 -7.60 7.34
N ARG A 35 -2.76 -8.52 8.13
CA ARG A 35 -2.40 -8.22 9.52
C ARG A 35 -1.27 -7.20 9.61
N MET A 36 -0.21 -7.38 8.81
CA MET A 36 0.92 -6.46 8.76
C MET A 36 0.46 -5.05 8.39
N LEU A 37 -0.38 -4.90 7.36
CA LEU A 37 -0.91 -3.60 6.97
C LEU A 37 -1.73 -2.99 8.11
N LYS A 38 -2.66 -3.75 8.72
CA LYS A 38 -3.47 -3.26 9.85
C LYS A 38 -2.62 -2.74 11.01
N ASP A 39 -1.61 -3.50 11.41
CA ASP A 39 -0.73 -3.13 12.52
C ASP A 39 0.10 -1.87 12.16
N CYS A 40 0.57 -1.78 10.90
CA CYS A 40 1.29 -0.60 10.40
C CYS A 40 0.43 0.66 10.36
N LEU A 41 -0.86 0.56 10.01
CA LEU A 41 -1.77 1.71 10.03
C LEU A 41 -1.90 2.31 11.45
N GLY A 42 -1.90 1.46 12.48
CA GLY A 42 -1.85 1.92 13.87
C GLY A 42 -0.60 2.75 14.19
N VAL A 43 0.57 2.34 13.65
CA VAL A 43 1.82 3.11 13.76
C VAL A 43 1.73 4.44 12.99
N CYS A 44 1.19 4.44 11.77
CA CYS A 44 1.00 5.65 11.00
C CYS A 44 0.09 6.67 11.71
N LYS A 45 -0.98 6.19 12.35
CA LYS A 45 -1.89 7.02 13.15
C LYS A 45 -1.19 7.62 14.37
N ALA A 46 -0.43 6.81 15.10
CA ALA A 46 0.35 7.27 16.25
C ALA A 46 1.45 8.28 15.86
N PHE A 47 1.97 8.20 14.64
CA PHE A 47 2.89 9.18 14.07
C PHE A 47 2.22 10.51 13.71
N GLY A 48 0.87 10.56 13.68
CA GLY A 48 0.10 11.78 13.39
C GLY A 48 -0.36 11.91 11.94
N LEU A 49 -0.33 10.84 11.15
CA LEU A 49 -0.94 10.86 9.82
C LEU A 49 -2.46 10.68 9.92
N GLU A 50 -3.20 11.44 9.10
CA GLU A 50 -4.65 11.32 8.96
C GLU A 50 -5.07 10.33 7.87
N CYS A 51 -4.23 10.20 6.84
CA CYS A 51 -4.42 9.27 5.75
C CYS A 51 -3.08 8.77 5.20
N VAL A 52 -3.11 7.61 4.54
CA VAL A 52 -1.95 7.03 3.86
C VAL A 52 -2.31 6.55 2.46
N LEU A 53 -1.35 6.71 1.55
CA LEU A 53 -1.41 6.18 0.20
C LEU A 53 -0.76 4.80 0.16
N VAL A 54 -1.44 3.83 -0.43
CA VAL A 54 -0.88 2.51 -0.74
C VAL A 54 -1.13 2.22 -2.21
N THR A 55 -0.12 1.72 -2.90
CA THR A 55 -0.22 1.39 -4.33
C THR A 55 0.04 -0.09 -4.57
N CYS A 56 -0.52 -0.63 -5.64
CA CYS A 56 -0.20 -1.97 -6.10
C CYS A 56 -0.22 -2.05 -7.62
N ILE A 57 0.56 -2.98 -8.18
CA ILE A 57 0.52 -3.29 -9.62
C ILE A 57 -0.90 -3.74 -9.99
N LYS A 58 -1.43 -3.18 -11.08
CA LYS A 58 -2.74 -3.56 -11.63
C LYS A 58 -2.74 -5.07 -11.95
N GLY A 59 -3.75 -5.77 -11.45
CA GLY A 59 -3.85 -7.23 -11.53
C GLY A 59 -3.19 -7.99 -10.38
N ASN A 60 -2.52 -7.31 -9.44
CA ASN A 60 -2.09 -7.92 -8.18
C ASN A 60 -3.26 -8.01 -7.19
N GLU A 61 -4.11 -9.02 -7.40
CA GLU A 61 -5.31 -9.25 -6.58
C GLU A 61 -5.00 -9.49 -5.10
N GLY A 62 -3.83 -10.06 -4.78
CA GLY A 62 -3.42 -10.29 -3.40
C GLY A 62 -3.22 -8.98 -2.63
N SER A 63 -2.49 -8.05 -3.22
CA SER A 63 -2.29 -6.70 -2.65
C SER A 63 -3.58 -5.89 -2.68
N LYS A 64 -4.33 -5.92 -3.78
CA LYS A 64 -5.62 -5.22 -3.90
C LYS A 64 -6.59 -5.63 -2.78
N ARG A 65 -6.82 -6.93 -2.58
CA ARG A 65 -7.68 -7.44 -1.51
C ARG A 65 -7.16 -7.07 -0.13
N THR A 66 -5.84 -7.08 0.07
CA THR A 66 -5.20 -6.68 1.33
C THR A 66 -5.49 -5.21 1.66
N ILE A 67 -5.36 -4.33 0.67
CA ILE A 67 -5.60 -2.89 0.79
C ILE A 67 -7.08 -2.62 1.08
N LEU A 68 -7.99 -3.20 0.28
CA LEU A 68 -9.43 -3.04 0.45
C LEU A 68 -9.92 -3.55 1.81
N ALA A 69 -9.40 -4.69 2.28
CA ALA A 69 -9.75 -5.24 3.60
C ALA A 69 -9.30 -4.35 4.77
N ASN A 70 -8.38 -3.43 4.54
CA ASN A 70 -7.90 -2.44 5.52
C ASN A 70 -8.49 -1.04 5.28
N GLY A 71 -9.60 -0.94 4.55
CA GLY A 71 -10.30 0.33 4.32
C GLY A 71 -9.75 1.18 3.20
N GLY A 72 -8.92 0.61 2.31
CA GLY A 72 -8.42 1.32 1.14
C GLY A 72 -9.54 1.69 0.18
N VAL A 73 -9.58 2.96 -0.20
CA VAL A 73 -10.50 3.52 -1.20
C VAL A 73 -9.70 3.80 -2.47
N TYR A 74 -10.16 3.24 -3.59
CA TYR A 74 -9.53 3.45 -4.89
C TYR A 74 -9.56 4.94 -5.27
N GLU A 75 -8.40 5.49 -5.63
CA GLU A 75 -8.27 6.84 -6.15
C GLU A 75 -8.26 6.83 -7.68
N LYS A 76 -7.22 6.22 -8.25
CA LYS A 76 -6.97 6.19 -9.70
C LYS A 76 -5.95 5.14 -10.07
N THR A 77 -5.83 4.90 -11.37
CA THR A 77 -4.78 4.07 -11.97
C THR A 77 -3.80 4.99 -12.69
N VAL A 78 -2.50 4.76 -12.50
CA VAL A 78 -1.42 5.54 -13.14
C VAL A 78 -0.43 4.61 -13.81
N PHE A 79 0.14 5.04 -14.93
CA PHE A 79 1.23 4.33 -15.58
C PHE A 79 2.57 4.92 -15.12
N CYS A 80 3.46 4.05 -14.63
CA CYS A 80 4.81 4.43 -14.23
C CYS A 80 5.78 4.03 -15.34
N GLU A 81 6.22 5.01 -16.13
CA GLU A 81 7.14 4.78 -17.26
C GLU A 81 8.47 4.18 -16.80
N ARG A 82 9.02 4.68 -15.69
CA ARG A 82 10.30 4.23 -15.12
C ARG A 82 10.37 2.72 -14.93
N ASP A 83 9.29 2.14 -14.40
CA ASP A 83 9.23 0.72 -14.05
C ASP A 83 8.39 -0.09 -15.05
N ASN A 84 7.84 0.57 -16.09
CA ASN A 84 6.95 0.01 -17.10
C ASN A 84 5.77 -0.79 -16.50
N VAL A 85 5.15 -0.25 -15.46
CA VAL A 85 4.02 -0.88 -14.76
C VAL A 85 2.85 0.06 -14.61
N THR A 86 1.65 -0.51 -14.67
CA THR A 86 0.43 0.20 -14.29
C THR A 86 0.15 -0.04 -12.81
N LEU A 87 -0.02 1.03 -12.04
CA LEU A 87 -0.26 1.00 -10.60
C LEU A 87 -1.66 1.51 -10.29
N GLU A 88 -2.39 0.78 -9.46
CA GLU A 88 -3.60 1.26 -8.81
C GLU A 88 -3.21 1.95 -7.49
N ARG A 89 -3.87 3.07 -7.21
CA ARG A 89 -3.63 3.91 -6.03
C ARG A 89 -4.83 3.89 -5.11
N TYR A 90 -4.58 3.76 -3.82
CA TYR A 90 -5.62 3.66 -2.80
C TYR A 90 -5.27 4.52 -1.58
N TRP A 91 -6.24 5.30 -1.12
CA TRP A 91 -6.13 6.04 0.14
C TRP A 91 -6.79 5.27 1.28
N ILE A 92 -6.14 5.24 2.44
CA ILE A 92 -6.70 4.71 3.69
C ILE A 92 -6.73 5.85 4.70
N THR A 93 -7.92 6.17 5.23
CA THR A 93 -8.09 7.10 6.35
C THR A 93 -7.84 6.36 7.66
N LEU A 94 -7.12 7.00 8.61
CA LEU A 94 -6.56 6.37 9.81
C LEU A 94 -7.39 6.55 11.09
#